data_AF-A0A538E533-F1
#
_entry.id   AF-A0A538E533-F1
#
_cell.length_a   1.000
_cell.length_b   1.000
_cell.length_c   1.000
_cell.angle_alpha   90.00
_cell.angle_beta   90.00
_cell.angle_gamma   90.00
#
_symmetry.space_group_name_H-M   'P 1'
#
loop_
_entity.id
_entity.type
_entity.pdbx_description
1 polymer ?
#
loop_
_entity_poly.entity_id
_entity_poly.type
_entity_poly.pdbx_seq_one_letter_code
_entity_poly.pdbx_strand_id
1 'polypeptide(L)'
;MIVAGILTPLENVMTHVLEWLHVTVGLPWAWSIVVLTLIVRILLVPVAVRQIHSMQSLQMHAPEMKAIQQRWKGDRQRQQEELMKFYKENKINPYASCLPLVFQIPIFIALYYTLRHFDTKILPKYPHSSVDWLHLVNITEHTAVGWGPLLLVIYVVSQLTSSYFMSNQMQSSAQRAMIMVLPIVFVPIWLRFPSGLMIYWVTTNLWTTGQGLVSRKLIPRPTPPPKRTSRTPPKEAVASNEPAAAPSSSRPVRTGPPRRVKADGVRAEATGETVGEAKWAALRELEQLVPGLDRESVRFQVLSEGERGLLGVGYVPAHVIAHAAGGTSATTDESEAASSAREFVTRIADAIGADVTVAAVEREGVVTVTCAGVDLGLLIGKHGQTIDAIQYLANAVSRTAGAEHEIVVDAAGYRARRTASLAAVARRSARQAASTGSPVELDPMTAVERKIVHEALKDDPEVETQSEGKEPNRYVVVVPSHVAV
;
A
#
# COMPACT_ATOMS: atom_id res chain seq x y z
N MET A 1 -23.81 -19.61 27.75
CA MET A 1 -25.08 -20.38 27.77
C MET A 1 -26.05 -20.01 26.65
N ILE A 2 -26.12 -18.75 26.19
CA ILE A 2 -27.04 -18.34 25.10
C ILE A 2 -26.66 -18.94 23.72
N VAL A 3 -25.36 -18.98 23.39
CA VAL A 3 -24.87 -19.53 22.10
C VAL A 3 -25.17 -21.03 21.94
N ALA A 4 -25.17 -21.79 23.03
CA ALA A 4 -25.47 -23.21 23.01
C ALA A 4 -26.94 -23.48 22.62
N GLY A 5 -27.88 -22.64 23.05
CA GLY A 5 -29.31 -22.83 22.76
C GLY A 5 -29.75 -22.50 21.33
N ILE A 6 -28.99 -21.69 20.60
CA ILE A 6 -29.28 -21.38 19.18
C ILE A 6 -28.69 -22.45 18.25
N LEU A 7 -27.58 -23.06 18.65
CA LEU A 7 -26.86 -24.05 17.85
C LEU A 7 -27.20 -25.50 18.20
N THR A 8 -28.03 -25.74 19.22
CA THR A 8 -28.49 -27.08 19.62
C THR A 8 -29.12 -27.88 18.48
N PRO A 9 -29.94 -27.33 17.57
CA PRO A 9 -30.45 -28.10 16.43
C PRO A 9 -29.31 -28.61 15.55
N LEU A 10 -28.27 -27.79 15.33
CA LEU A 10 -27.11 -28.16 14.53
C LEU A 10 -26.23 -29.18 15.25
N GLU A 11 -26.01 -29.03 16.57
CA GLU A 11 -25.33 -30.03 17.41
C GLU A 11 -26.06 -31.38 17.34
N ASN A 12 -27.40 -31.38 17.43
CA ASN A 12 -28.20 -32.60 17.35
C ASN A 12 -28.09 -33.28 15.98
N VAL A 13 -28.12 -32.50 14.90
CA VAL A 13 -27.91 -33.03 13.54
C VAL A 13 -26.50 -33.61 13.40
N MET A 14 -25.46 -32.90 13.85
CA MET A 14 -24.08 -33.40 13.79
C MET A 14 -23.91 -34.69 14.60
N THR A 15 -24.48 -34.74 15.81
CA THR A 15 -24.47 -35.93 16.67
C THR A 15 -25.19 -37.10 16.00
N HIS A 16 -26.38 -36.86 15.45
CA HIS A 16 -27.17 -37.91 14.79
C HIS A 16 -26.45 -38.48 13.57
N VAL A 17 -25.87 -37.63 12.71
CA VAL A 17 -25.09 -38.08 11.55
C VAL A 17 -23.84 -38.84 11.99
N LEU A 18 -23.16 -38.40 13.06
CA LEU A 18 -21.98 -39.09 13.59
C LEU A 18 -22.34 -40.47 14.17
N GLU A 19 -23.41 -40.56 14.96
CA GLU A 19 -23.94 -41.83 15.46
C GLU A 19 -24.39 -42.74 14.31
N TRP A 20 -25.05 -42.20 13.28
CA TRP A 20 -25.46 -42.96 12.09
C TRP A 20 -24.26 -43.53 11.32
N LEU A 21 -23.21 -42.72 11.10
CA LEU A 21 -21.96 -43.17 10.47
C LEU A 21 -21.27 -44.28 11.29
N HIS A 22 -21.30 -44.17 12.62
CA HIS A 22 -20.71 -45.18 13.48
C HIS A 22 -21.53 -46.48 13.51
N VAL A 23 -22.82 -46.38 13.78
CA VAL A 23 -23.70 -47.53 14.04
C VAL A 23 -24.18 -48.21 12.76
N THR A 24 -24.61 -47.42 11.77
CA THR A 24 -25.23 -47.96 10.54
C THR A 24 -24.18 -48.30 9.49
N VAL A 25 -23.18 -47.43 9.31
CA VAL A 25 -22.09 -47.65 8.33
C VAL A 25 -20.96 -48.49 8.92
N GLY A 26 -20.86 -48.59 10.25
CA GLY A 26 -19.83 -49.39 10.93
C GLY A 26 -18.46 -48.72 10.98
N LEU A 27 -18.39 -47.40 10.79
CA LEU A 27 -17.11 -46.68 10.82
C LEU A 27 -16.61 -46.45 12.25
N PRO A 28 -15.31 -46.59 12.54
CA PRO A 28 -14.75 -46.12 13.80
C PRO A 28 -15.01 -44.63 14.02
N TRP A 29 -15.18 -44.19 15.26
CA TRP A 29 -15.55 -42.80 15.58
C TRP A 29 -14.66 -41.76 14.92
N ALA A 30 -13.35 -41.99 14.89
CA ALA A 30 -12.41 -41.09 14.24
C ALA A 30 -12.64 -40.97 12.73
N TRP A 31 -12.96 -42.08 12.04
CA TRP A 31 -13.31 -42.06 10.62
C TRP A 31 -14.70 -41.48 10.37
N SER A 32 -15.65 -41.65 11.29
CA SER A 32 -16.95 -40.97 11.24
C SER A 32 -16.78 -39.45 11.28
N ILE A 33 -15.84 -38.91 12.07
CA ILE A 33 -15.50 -37.47 12.06
C ILE A 33 -14.97 -37.04 10.69
N VAL A 34 -14.03 -37.81 10.10
CA VAL A 34 -13.48 -37.54 8.77
C VAL A 34 -14.59 -37.50 7.72
N VAL A 35 -15.44 -38.52 7.66
CA VAL A 35 -16.53 -38.62 6.69
C VAL A 35 -17.58 -37.53 6.89
N LEU A 36 -17.98 -37.25 8.14
CA LEU A 36 -18.87 -36.13 8.45
C LEU A 36 -18.30 -34.81 7.92
N THR A 37 -17.00 -34.58 8.12
CA THR A 37 -16.30 -33.39 7.60
C THR A 37 -16.41 -33.31 6.08
N LEU A 38 -16.16 -34.42 5.38
CA LEU A 38 -16.25 -34.46 3.91
C LEU A 38 -17.67 -34.20 3.41
N ILE A 39 -18.70 -34.77 4.05
CA ILE A 39 -20.11 -34.53 3.72
C ILE A 39 -20.43 -33.05 3.82
N VAL A 40 -20.11 -32.43 4.97
CA VAL A 40 -20.34 -31.00 5.18
C VAL A 40 -19.58 -30.17 4.15
N ARG A 41 -18.34 -30.53 3.83
CA ARG A 41 -17.53 -29.83 2.83
C ARG A 41 -18.10 -29.93 1.42
N ILE A 42 -18.62 -31.09 1.03
CA ILE A 42 -19.31 -31.30 -0.25
C ILE A 42 -20.54 -30.39 -0.34
N LEU A 43 -21.36 -30.34 0.70
CA LEU A 43 -22.53 -29.46 0.76
C LEU A 43 -22.17 -27.96 0.64
N LEU A 44 -20.99 -27.58 1.15
CA LEU A 44 -20.49 -26.20 1.08
C LEU A 44 -19.75 -25.87 -0.23
N VAL A 45 -19.52 -26.82 -1.14
CA VAL A 45 -18.83 -26.57 -2.42
C VAL A 45 -19.44 -25.42 -3.21
N PRO A 46 -20.77 -25.30 -3.40
CA PRO A 46 -21.36 -24.20 -4.15
C PRO A 46 -21.06 -22.83 -3.54
N VAL A 47 -21.06 -22.75 -2.21
CA VAL A 47 -20.73 -21.52 -1.47
C VAL A 47 -19.25 -21.18 -1.63
N ALA A 48 -18.37 -22.17 -1.50
CA ALA A 48 -16.93 -22.00 -1.68
C ALA A 48 -16.58 -21.55 -3.12
N VAL A 49 -17.25 -22.08 -4.13
CA VAL A 49 -17.08 -21.64 -5.53
C VAL A 49 -17.49 -20.17 -5.70
N ARG A 50 -18.64 -19.75 -5.14
CA ARG A 50 -19.07 -18.35 -5.15
C ARG A 50 -18.07 -17.42 -4.45
N GLN A 51 -17.50 -17.85 -3.31
CA GLN A 51 -16.46 -17.10 -2.61
C GLN A 51 -15.21 -16.94 -3.48
N ILE A 52 -14.72 -18.02 -4.11
CA ILE A 52 -13.53 -17.99 -4.96
C ILE A 52 -13.72 -17.01 -6.12
N HIS A 53 -14.88 -17.05 -6.79
CA HIS A 53 -15.20 -16.09 -7.86
C HIS A 53 -15.21 -14.64 -7.35
N SER A 54 -15.81 -14.37 -6.20
CA SER A 54 -15.80 -13.03 -5.61
C SER A 54 -14.40 -12.55 -5.27
N MET A 55 -13.55 -13.43 -4.75
CA MET A 55 -12.17 -13.11 -4.38
C MET A 55 -11.31 -12.83 -5.62
N GLN A 56 -11.56 -13.53 -6.74
CA GLN A 56 -10.91 -13.27 -8.03
C GLN A 56 -11.34 -11.93 -8.63
N SER A 57 -12.63 -11.61 -8.59
CA SER A 57 -13.15 -10.30 -9.03
C SER A 57 -12.47 -9.15 -8.28
N LEU A 58 -12.35 -9.27 -6.95
CA LEU A 58 -11.66 -8.27 -6.14
C LEU A 58 -10.16 -8.14 -6.47
N GLN A 59 -9.49 -9.24 -6.85
CA GLN A 59 -8.10 -9.21 -7.31
C GLN A 59 -7.92 -8.50 -8.66
N MET A 60 -8.85 -8.68 -9.60
CA MET A 60 -8.80 -8.02 -10.91
C MET A 60 -8.82 -6.50 -10.77
N HIS A 61 -9.67 -5.99 -9.87
CA HIS A 61 -9.84 -4.56 -9.61
C HIS A 61 -8.85 -3.99 -8.57
N ALA A 62 -7.95 -4.82 -8.07
CA ALA A 62 -7.02 -4.42 -7.03
C ALA A 62 -6.04 -3.28 -7.40
N PRO A 63 -5.55 -3.11 -8.65
CA PRO A 63 -4.78 -1.91 -9.00
C PRO A 63 -5.63 -0.62 -9.00
N GLU A 64 -6.89 -0.70 -9.42
CA GLU A 64 -7.82 0.45 -9.44
C GLU A 64 -8.19 0.89 -8.02
N MET A 65 -8.47 -0.07 -7.14
CA MET A 65 -8.69 0.21 -5.72
C MET A 65 -7.46 0.86 -5.07
N LYS A 66 -6.24 0.44 -5.42
CA LYS A 66 -5.01 1.08 -4.95
C LYS A 66 -4.87 2.51 -5.47
N ALA A 67 -5.24 2.76 -6.73
CA ALA A 67 -5.23 4.10 -7.29
C ALA A 67 -6.21 5.03 -6.54
N ILE A 68 -7.42 4.55 -6.20
CA ILE A 68 -8.39 5.30 -5.38
C ILE A 68 -7.80 5.58 -3.99
N GLN A 69 -7.18 4.57 -3.37
CA GLN A 69 -6.54 4.74 -2.06
C GLN A 69 -5.41 5.78 -2.08
N GLN A 70 -4.61 5.81 -3.15
CA GLN A 70 -3.52 6.78 -3.32
C GLN A 70 -4.05 8.19 -3.58
N ARG A 71 -5.10 8.33 -4.41
CA ARG A 71 -5.73 9.63 -4.70
C ARG A 71 -6.27 10.32 -3.44
N TRP A 72 -6.77 9.54 -2.47
CA TRP A 72 -7.39 10.05 -1.25
C TRP A 72 -6.61 9.71 0.03
N LYS A 73 -5.29 9.54 -0.05
CA LYS A 73 -4.45 9.11 1.09
C LYS A 73 -4.54 10.03 2.33
N GLY A 74 -4.92 11.30 2.14
CA GLY A 74 -5.11 12.28 3.21
C GLY A 74 -6.51 12.33 3.84
N ASP A 75 -7.52 11.73 3.21
CA ASP A 75 -8.92 11.79 3.66
C ASP A 75 -9.50 10.38 3.71
N ARG A 76 -9.37 9.72 4.87
CA ARG A 76 -9.83 8.34 5.09
C ARG A 76 -11.33 8.18 4.90
N GLN A 77 -12.13 9.20 5.20
CA GLN A 77 -13.58 9.12 5.11
C GLN A 77 -14.01 9.10 3.64
N ARG A 78 -13.47 10.04 2.85
CA ARG A 78 -13.74 10.11 1.41
C ARG A 78 -13.12 8.94 0.64
N GLN A 79 -11.95 8.48 1.08
CA GLN A 79 -11.34 7.25 0.57
C GLN A 79 -12.27 6.03 0.73
N GLN A 80 -12.91 5.86 1.89
CA GLN A 80 -13.85 4.77 2.11
C GLN A 80 -15.12 4.92 1.27
N GLU A 81 -15.64 6.15 1.11
CA GLU A 81 -16.82 6.43 0.30
C GLU A 81 -16.59 6.12 -1.19
N GLU A 82 -15.50 6.62 -1.76
CA GLU A 82 -15.14 6.38 -3.17
C GLU A 82 -14.84 4.90 -3.43
N LEU A 83 -14.21 4.22 -2.48
CA LEU A 83 -13.97 2.79 -2.57
C LEU A 83 -15.29 1.98 -2.50
N MET A 84 -16.26 2.43 -1.71
CA MET A 84 -17.59 1.81 -1.66
C MET A 84 -18.41 2.09 -2.94
N LYS A 85 -18.34 3.31 -3.49
CA LYS A 85 -18.92 3.63 -4.81
C LYS A 85 -18.34 2.73 -5.89
N PHE A 86 -17.01 2.60 -5.91
CA PHE A 86 -16.32 1.72 -6.84
C PHE A 86 -16.78 0.26 -6.73
N TYR A 87 -16.98 -0.27 -5.50
CA TYR A 87 -17.56 -1.61 -5.32
C TYR A 87 -18.97 -1.72 -5.90
N LYS A 88 -19.81 -0.70 -5.70
CA LYS A 88 -21.20 -0.67 -6.18
C LYS A 88 -21.28 -0.58 -7.71
N GLU A 89 -20.46 0.27 -8.32
CA GLU A 89 -20.39 0.46 -9.79
C GLU A 89 -19.91 -0.82 -10.49
N ASN A 90 -18.88 -1.46 -9.95
CA ASN A 90 -18.32 -2.70 -10.50
C ASN A 90 -19.05 -3.96 -10.02
N LYS A 91 -20.15 -3.82 -9.27
CA LYS A 91 -20.95 -4.92 -8.69
C LYS A 91 -20.11 -5.95 -7.91
N ILE A 92 -19.07 -5.47 -7.23
CA ILE A 92 -18.17 -6.26 -6.40
C ILE A 92 -18.78 -6.37 -5.00
N ASN A 93 -18.93 -7.58 -4.48
CA ASN A 93 -19.37 -7.79 -3.10
C ASN A 93 -18.15 -7.97 -2.17
N PRO A 94 -17.76 -6.98 -1.36
CA PRO A 94 -16.60 -7.10 -0.47
C PRO A 94 -16.80 -8.16 0.61
N TYR A 95 -18.04 -8.39 1.05
CA TYR A 95 -18.38 -9.37 2.09
C TYR A 95 -18.43 -10.81 1.58
N ALA A 96 -18.52 -11.02 0.26
CA ALA A 96 -18.51 -12.38 -0.29
C ALA A 96 -17.16 -13.09 -0.04
N SER A 97 -16.07 -12.35 0.23
CA SER A 97 -14.77 -12.92 0.62
C SER A 97 -14.79 -13.59 2.00
N CYS A 98 -15.62 -13.12 2.93
CA CYS A 98 -15.78 -13.70 4.27
C CYS A 98 -17.00 -14.64 4.39
N LEU A 99 -17.77 -14.83 3.31
CA LEU A 99 -18.98 -15.65 3.28
C LEU A 99 -18.80 -17.08 3.84
N PRO A 100 -17.72 -17.83 3.52
CA PRO A 100 -17.58 -19.17 4.06
C PRO A 100 -17.31 -19.16 5.56
N LEU A 101 -16.69 -18.11 6.11
CA LEU A 101 -16.49 -18.01 7.55
C LEU A 101 -17.83 -17.99 8.30
N VAL A 102 -18.84 -17.31 7.72
CA VAL A 102 -20.20 -17.25 8.27
C VAL A 102 -20.84 -18.63 8.36
N PHE A 103 -20.63 -19.50 7.37
CA PHE A 103 -21.14 -20.88 7.40
C PHE A 103 -20.25 -21.82 8.23
N GLN A 104 -18.94 -21.60 8.21
CA GLN A 104 -17.95 -22.44 8.87
C GLN A 104 -17.99 -22.30 10.39
N ILE A 105 -18.21 -21.09 10.92
CA ILE A 105 -18.22 -20.84 12.37
C ILE A 105 -19.33 -21.65 13.09
N PRO A 106 -20.62 -21.59 12.68
CA PRO A 106 -21.68 -22.39 13.31
C PRO A 106 -21.40 -23.89 13.27
N ILE A 107 -20.91 -24.40 12.14
CA ILE A 107 -20.56 -25.82 11.95
C ILE A 107 -19.43 -26.22 12.90
N PHE A 108 -18.37 -25.41 12.98
CA PHE A 108 -17.26 -25.65 13.89
C PHE A 108 -17.73 -25.65 15.34
N ILE A 109 -18.55 -24.67 15.76
CA ILE A 109 -19.04 -24.58 17.14
C ILE A 109 -19.92 -25.79 17.48
N ALA A 110 -20.82 -26.20 16.57
CA ALA A 110 -21.68 -27.36 16.76
C ALA A 110 -20.85 -28.65 16.91
N LEU A 111 -19.87 -28.87 16.02
CA LEU A 111 -19.00 -30.04 16.11
C LEU A 111 -18.10 -29.98 17.35
N TYR A 112 -17.60 -28.81 17.73
CA TYR A 112 -16.83 -28.62 18.96
C TYR A 112 -17.64 -29.05 20.18
N TYR A 113 -18.89 -28.61 20.32
CA TYR A 113 -19.73 -29.02 21.44
C TYR A 113 -20.10 -30.51 21.39
N THR A 114 -20.30 -31.06 20.19
CA THR A 114 -20.53 -32.50 19.99
C THR A 114 -19.33 -33.31 20.50
N LEU A 115 -18.11 -32.91 20.12
CA LEU A 115 -16.88 -33.60 20.49
C LEU A 115 -16.46 -33.35 21.94
N ARG A 116 -16.73 -32.15 22.48
CA ARG A 116 -16.43 -31.80 23.86
C ARG A 116 -17.29 -32.58 24.86
N HIS A 117 -18.52 -32.91 24.50
CA HIS A 117 -19.42 -33.72 25.32
C HIS A 117 -19.49 -35.17 24.84
N PHE A 118 -18.54 -35.59 24.00
CA PHE A 118 -18.57 -36.92 23.40
C PHE A 118 -18.41 -38.03 24.45
N ASP A 119 -17.45 -37.85 25.36
CA ASP A 119 -17.15 -38.73 26.49
C ASP A 119 -18.33 -38.91 27.46
N THR A 120 -19.13 -37.86 27.61
CA THR A 120 -20.19 -37.76 28.62
C THR A 120 -21.59 -38.05 28.06
N LYS A 121 -21.82 -37.80 26.77
CA LYS A 121 -23.15 -37.98 26.13
C LYS A 121 -23.21 -39.12 25.11
N ILE A 122 -22.13 -39.41 24.40
CA ILE A 122 -22.13 -40.35 23.27
C ILE A 122 -21.46 -41.66 23.68
N LEU A 123 -20.23 -41.62 24.19
CA LEU A 123 -19.45 -42.79 24.56
C LEU A 123 -20.15 -43.72 25.58
N PRO A 124 -20.91 -43.22 26.59
CA PRO A 124 -21.63 -44.10 27.52
C PRO A 124 -22.71 -44.95 26.86
N LYS A 125 -23.24 -44.54 25.70
CA LYS A 125 -24.18 -45.35 24.91
C LYS A 125 -23.49 -46.49 24.16
N TYR A 126 -22.16 -46.41 23.99
CA TYR A 126 -21.37 -47.30 23.14
C TYR A 126 -20.03 -47.72 23.81
N PRO A 127 -20.06 -48.34 25.00
CA PRO A 127 -18.89 -48.50 25.88
C PRO A 127 -17.76 -49.39 25.32
N HIS A 128 -18.04 -50.25 24.35
CA HIS A 128 -17.05 -51.16 23.75
C HIS A 128 -16.46 -50.64 22.42
N SER A 129 -16.81 -49.42 22.02
CA SER A 129 -16.43 -48.89 20.71
C SER A 129 -15.04 -48.26 20.74
N SER A 130 -14.22 -48.56 19.74
CA SER A 130 -12.88 -47.97 19.62
C SER A 130 -12.97 -46.46 19.32
N VAL A 131 -12.29 -45.66 20.15
CA VAL A 131 -12.15 -44.20 19.99
C VAL A 131 -10.84 -43.80 19.33
N ASP A 132 -10.00 -44.79 18.98
CA ASP A 132 -8.69 -44.54 18.40
C ASP A 132 -8.77 -44.27 16.89
N TRP A 133 -7.94 -43.33 16.46
CA TRP A 133 -7.61 -43.11 15.06
C TRP A 133 -6.30 -43.81 14.73
N LEU A 134 -6.37 -44.76 13.80
CA LEU A 134 -5.23 -45.57 13.35
C LEU A 134 -4.49 -46.31 14.48
N HIS A 135 -5.18 -46.60 15.60
CA HIS A 135 -4.58 -47.17 16.82
C HIS A 135 -3.47 -46.32 17.46
N LEU A 136 -3.36 -45.04 17.09
CA LEU A 136 -2.30 -44.14 17.55
C LEU A 136 -2.85 -42.96 18.35
N VAL A 137 -3.99 -42.39 17.94
CA VAL A 137 -4.52 -41.16 18.52
C VAL A 137 -5.93 -41.37 19.07
N ASN A 138 -6.13 -41.15 20.37
CA ASN A 138 -7.45 -41.18 20.99
C ASN A 138 -8.17 -39.84 20.78
N ILE A 139 -9.40 -39.86 20.24
CA ILE A 139 -10.17 -38.66 19.93
C ILE A 139 -10.64 -37.87 21.16
N THR A 140 -10.79 -38.52 22.32
CA THR A 140 -11.28 -37.86 23.55
C THR A 140 -10.16 -37.20 24.33
N GLU A 141 -8.92 -37.64 24.14
CA GLU A 141 -7.76 -37.08 24.81
C GLU A 141 -7.33 -35.74 24.21
N HIS A 142 -6.70 -34.91 25.02
CA HIS A 142 -6.14 -33.64 24.57
C HIS A 142 -5.02 -33.85 23.56
N THR A 143 -4.92 -32.93 22.59
CA THR A 143 -3.93 -33.00 21.50
C THR A 143 -2.48 -32.95 22.01
N ALA A 144 -2.23 -32.50 23.24
CA ALA A 144 -0.90 -32.51 23.85
C ALA A 144 -0.41 -33.91 24.29
N VAL A 145 -1.31 -34.90 24.35
CA VAL A 145 -1.05 -36.24 24.92
C VAL A 145 -0.82 -37.27 23.81
N GLY A 146 -0.02 -38.28 24.10
CA GLY A 146 0.23 -39.41 23.20
C GLY A 146 0.75 -38.98 21.82
N TRP A 147 0.14 -39.49 20.75
CA TRP A 147 0.45 -39.10 19.37
C TRP A 147 -0.31 -37.86 18.88
N GLY A 148 -1.10 -37.20 19.73
CA GLY A 148 -1.79 -35.94 19.40
C GLY A 148 -0.87 -34.85 18.80
N PRO A 149 0.38 -34.65 19.28
CA PRO A 149 1.28 -33.67 18.69
C PRO A 149 1.65 -33.94 17.22
N LEU A 150 1.60 -35.20 16.76
CA LEU A 150 1.80 -35.53 15.35
C LEU A 150 0.69 -34.92 14.47
N LEU A 151 -0.56 -34.95 14.93
CA LEU A 151 -1.66 -34.28 14.24
C LEU A 151 -1.46 -32.78 14.18
N LEU A 152 -0.89 -32.17 15.22
CA LEU A 152 -0.58 -30.75 15.26
C LEU A 152 0.49 -30.37 14.24
N VAL A 153 1.51 -31.20 14.06
CA VAL A 153 2.52 -31.02 12.99
C VAL A 153 1.86 -31.10 11.61
N ILE A 154 1.02 -32.11 11.37
CA ILE A 154 0.28 -32.26 10.11
C ILE A 154 -0.65 -31.06 9.89
N TYR A 155 -1.31 -30.58 10.93
CA TYR A 155 -2.12 -29.36 10.90
C TYR A 155 -1.28 -28.15 10.47
N VAL A 156 -0.13 -27.89 11.11
CA VAL A 156 0.70 -26.72 10.78
C VAL A 156 1.17 -26.80 9.33
N VAL A 157 1.66 -27.96 8.87
CA VAL A 157 2.12 -28.14 7.48
C VAL A 157 0.98 -27.92 6.48
N SER A 158 -0.19 -28.54 6.73
CA SER A 158 -1.36 -28.39 5.85
C SER A 158 -1.92 -26.96 5.86
N GLN A 159 -1.94 -26.30 7.01
CA GLN A 159 -2.39 -24.92 7.17
C GLN A 159 -1.43 -23.94 6.50
N LEU A 160 -0.11 -24.10 6.64
CA LEU A 160 0.88 -23.27 5.96
C LEU A 160 0.82 -23.44 4.43
N THR A 161 0.58 -24.67 3.96
CA THR A 161 0.39 -24.94 2.53
C THR A 161 -0.86 -24.24 2.00
N SER A 162 -1.98 -24.34 2.73
CA SER A 162 -3.23 -23.64 2.42
C SER A 162 -3.06 -22.12 2.44
N SER A 163 -2.43 -21.59 3.49
CA SER A 163 -2.10 -20.16 3.63
C SER A 163 -1.19 -19.70 2.49
N TYR A 164 -0.16 -20.47 2.12
CA TYR A 164 0.70 -20.13 0.97
C TYR A 164 -0.11 -19.99 -0.31
N PHE A 165 -1.06 -20.91 -0.56
CA PHE A 165 -1.92 -20.87 -1.73
C PHE A 165 -2.91 -19.69 -1.75
N MET A 166 -3.42 -19.26 -0.60
CA MET A 166 -4.20 -18.02 -0.49
C MET A 166 -3.33 -16.76 -0.56
N SER A 167 -2.13 -16.79 0.03
CA SER A 167 -1.27 -15.61 0.24
C SER A 167 -0.73 -14.99 -1.05
N ASN A 168 -0.55 -15.79 -2.11
CA ASN A 168 -0.12 -15.30 -3.42
C ASN A 168 -1.15 -14.37 -4.09
N GLN A 169 -2.36 -14.25 -3.52
CA GLN A 169 -3.43 -13.38 -3.98
C GLN A 169 -3.52 -12.07 -3.18
N MET A 170 -2.77 -11.96 -2.07
CA MET A 170 -2.79 -10.79 -1.20
C MET A 170 -1.80 -9.72 -1.67
N GLN A 171 -2.26 -8.48 -1.76
CA GLN A 171 -1.48 -7.37 -2.33
C GLN A 171 -0.52 -6.68 -1.35
N SER A 172 -0.71 -6.83 -0.04
CA SER A 172 0.16 -6.23 0.97
C SER A 172 1.04 -7.30 1.62
N SER A 173 2.33 -7.00 1.75
CA SER A 173 3.31 -7.86 2.41
C SER A 173 2.95 -8.09 3.88
N ALA A 174 2.41 -7.07 4.56
CA ALA A 174 1.94 -7.16 5.93
C ALA A 174 0.78 -8.16 6.10
N GLN A 175 -0.28 -8.07 5.27
CA GLN A 175 -1.38 -9.04 5.34
C GLN A 175 -0.90 -10.45 4.98
N ARG A 176 0.03 -10.56 4.02
CA ARG A 176 0.63 -11.84 3.60
C ARG A 176 1.40 -12.50 4.76
N ALA A 177 2.23 -11.74 5.47
CA ALA A 177 2.97 -12.23 6.64
C ALA A 177 2.02 -12.60 7.78
N MET A 178 1.01 -11.76 8.06
CA MET A 178 0.02 -12.00 9.11
C MET A 178 -0.69 -13.35 8.93
N ILE A 179 -1.16 -13.68 7.73
CA ILE A 179 -1.86 -14.98 7.50
C ILE A 179 -0.93 -16.19 7.51
N MET A 180 0.38 -16.01 7.32
CA MET A 180 1.38 -17.07 7.42
C MET A 180 1.77 -17.34 8.87
N VAL A 181 1.79 -16.30 9.72
CA VAL A 181 2.12 -16.41 11.14
C VAL A 181 0.92 -16.87 11.97
N LEU A 182 -0.31 -16.48 11.59
CA LEU A 182 -1.54 -16.79 12.33
C LEU A 182 -1.70 -18.30 12.70
N PRO A 183 -1.45 -19.27 11.81
CA PRO A 183 -1.48 -20.70 12.15
C PRO A 183 -0.59 -21.11 13.32
N ILE A 184 0.59 -20.48 13.43
CA ILE A 184 1.59 -20.75 14.48
C ILE A 184 1.10 -20.21 15.81
N VAL A 185 0.48 -19.03 15.81
CA VAL A 185 -0.12 -18.42 17.01
C VAL A 185 -1.21 -19.31 17.62
N PHE A 186 -1.94 -20.07 16.79
CA PHE A 186 -2.99 -20.97 17.28
C PHE A 186 -2.47 -22.31 17.84
N VAL A 187 -1.18 -22.65 17.67
CA VAL A 187 -0.61 -23.93 18.14
C VAL A 187 -0.82 -24.16 19.66
N PRO A 188 -0.56 -23.19 20.56
CA PRO A 188 -0.78 -23.38 22.00
C PRO A 188 -2.27 -23.52 22.36
N ILE A 189 -3.14 -22.90 21.57
CA ILE A 189 -4.59 -22.99 21.74
C ILE A 189 -5.04 -24.41 21.39
N TRP A 190 -4.59 -24.95 20.25
CA TRP A 190 -4.91 -26.28 19.78
C TRP A 190 -4.52 -27.41 20.73
N LEU A 191 -3.41 -27.28 21.44
CA LEU A 191 -2.96 -28.25 22.45
C LEU A 191 -3.98 -28.48 23.58
N ARG A 192 -4.88 -27.51 23.83
CA ARG A 192 -5.91 -27.60 24.88
C ARG A 192 -7.19 -28.32 24.43
N PHE A 193 -7.33 -28.61 23.14
CA PHE A 193 -8.54 -29.21 22.59
C PHE A 193 -8.42 -30.74 22.44
N PRO A 194 -9.57 -31.48 22.47
CA PRO A 194 -9.60 -32.91 22.18
C PRO A 194 -9.08 -33.20 20.76
N SER A 195 -8.36 -34.32 20.60
CA SER A 195 -7.75 -34.72 19.34
C SER A 195 -8.77 -34.98 18.23
N GLY A 196 -10.01 -35.35 18.56
CA GLY A 196 -11.10 -35.46 17.58
C GLY A 196 -11.36 -34.15 16.84
N LEU A 197 -11.25 -33.01 17.53
CA LEU A 197 -11.39 -31.69 16.89
C LEU A 197 -10.20 -31.39 15.97
N MET A 198 -9.01 -31.88 16.32
CA MET A 198 -7.82 -31.76 15.49
C MET A 198 -7.94 -32.60 14.21
N ILE A 199 -8.46 -33.82 14.29
CA ILE A 199 -8.74 -34.67 13.11
C ILE A 199 -9.68 -33.95 12.14
N TYR A 200 -10.76 -33.36 12.66
CA TYR A 200 -11.66 -32.53 11.87
C TYR A 200 -10.91 -31.39 11.16
N TRP A 201 -10.05 -30.67 11.88
CA TRP A 201 -9.35 -29.52 11.33
C TRP A 201 -8.31 -29.89 10.28
N VAL A 202 -7.53 -30.94 10.54
CA VAL A 202 -6.61 -31.54 9.56
C VAL A 202 -7.37 -31.93 8.30
N THR A 203 -8.47 -32.68 8.43
CA THR A 203 -9.31 -33.09 7.29
C THR A 203 -9.84 -31.87 6.50
N THR A 204 -10.30 -30.85 7.22
CA THR A 204 -10.74 -29.57 6.64
C THR A 204 -9.63 -28.88 5.84
N ASN A 205 -8.39 -28.87 6.34
CA ASN A 205 -7.26 -28.25 5.67
C ASN A 205 -6.81 -29.03 4.44
N LEU A 206 -6.80 -30.36 4.52
CA LEU A 206 -6.53 -31.22 3.37
C LEU A 206 -7.58 -31.00 2.28
N TRP A 207 -8.87 -30.96 2.66
CA TRP A 207 -9.94 -30.61 1.73
C TRP A 207 -9.73 -29.25 1.08
N THR A 208 -9.47 -28.21 1.89
CA THR A 208 -9.27 -26.84 1.39
C THR A 208 -8.08 -26.75 0.44
N THR A 209 -7.00 -27.48 0.74
CA THR A 209 -5.83 -27.58 -0.13
C THR A 209 -6.19 -28.28 -1.44
N GLY A 210 -6.86 -29.43 -1.38
CA GLY A 210 -7.34 -30.16 -2.56
C GLY A 210 -8.29 -29.32 -3.43
N GLN A 211 -9.27 -28.67 -2.81
CA GLN A 211 -10.18 -27.74 -3.47
C GLN A 211 -9.43 -26.56 -4.11
N GLY A 212 -8.40 -26.03 -3.44
CA GLY A 212 -7.51 -25.00 -3.99
C GLY A 212 -6.73 -25.46 -5.22
N LEU A 213 -6.24 -26.70 -5.21
CA LEU A 213 -5.54 -27.30 -6.36
C LEU A 213 -6.48 -27.55 -7.55
N VAL A 214 -7.68 -28.08 -7.28
CA VAL A 214 -8.70 -28.34 -8.31
C VAL A 214 -9.25 -27.05 -8.90
N SER A 215 -9.61 -26.08 -8.05
CA SER A 215 -10.12 -24.78 -8.50
C SER A 215 -9.12 -24.02 -9.37
N ARG A 216 -7.82 -24.13 -9.10
CA ARG A 216 -6.78 -23.55 -9.98
C ARG A 216 -6.69 -24.20 -11.36
N LYS A 217 -7.03 -25.49 -11.47
CA LYS A 217 -7.08 -26.18 -12.77
C LYS A 217 -8.35 -25.85 -13.55
N LEU A 218 -9.48 -25.69 -12.86
CA LEU A 218 -10.79 -25.51 -13.48
C LEU A 218 -11.17 -24.04 -13.72
N ILE A 219 -10.68 -23.12 -12.90
CA ILE A 219 -11.00 -21.68 -12.94
C ILE A 219 -9.71 -20.94 -13.32
N PRO A 220 -9.58 -20.49 -14.60
CA PRO A 220 -8.42 -19.75 -15.05
C PRO A 220 -8.20 -18.52 -14.17
N ARG A 221 -6.95 -18.26 -13.77
CA ARG A 221 -6.62 -16.99 -13.14
C ARG A 221 -6.90 -15.89 -14.16
N PRO A 222 -7.65 -14.83 -13.80
CA PRO A 222 -7.61 -13.63 -14.61
C PRO A 222 -6.16 -13.18 -14.66
N THR A 223 -5.62 -13.11 -15.86
CA THR A 223 -4.28 -12.59 -16.09
C THR A 223 -4.25 -11.21 -15.42
N PRO A 224 -3.31 -10.93 -14.50
CA PRO A 224 -3.14 -9.57 -14.06
C PRO A 224 -3.01 -8.71 -15.33
N PRO A 225 -3.64 -7.52 -15.40
CA PRO A 225 -3.37 -6.62 -16.51
C PRO A 225 -1.86 -6.60 -16.65
N PRO A 226 -1.33 -6.82 -17.87
CA PRO A 226 0.10 -6.97 -18.06
C PRO A 226 0.74 -5.88 -17.23
N LYS A 227 1.67 -6.25 -16.32
CA LYS A 227 2.59 -5.24 -15.78
C LYS A 227 2.98 -4.48 -17.04
N ARG A 228 2.63 -3.19 -17.12
CA ARG A 228 3.09 -2.35 -18.21
C ARG A 228 4.61 -2.26 -18.04
N THR A 229 5.30 -3.35 -18.37
CA THR A 229 6.56 -3.28 -19.05
C THR A 229 6.23 -2.39 -20.22
N SER A 230 6.87 -1.24 -20.26
CA SER A 230 6.71 -0.16 -21.22
C SER A 230 7.11 -0.58 -22.63
N ARG A 231 6.68 -1.75 -23.09
CA ARG A 231 7.02 -2.35 -24.37
C ARG A 231 5.73 -2.97 -24.92
N THR A 232 5.20 -2.25 -25.92
CA THR A 232 4.16 -2.60 -26.92
C THR A 232 2.67 -2.58 -26.52
N PRO A 233 1.81 -1.79 -27.21
CA PRO A 233 0.35 -1.90 -27.14
C PRO A 233 -0.24 -2.64 -28.37
N PRO A 234 -1.33 -3.42 -28.22
CA PRO A 234 -2.23 -3.75 -29.33
C PRO A 234 -3.51 -2.89 -29.33
N LYS A 235 -3.75 -2.37 -30.53
CA LYS A 235 -4.90 -1.76 -31.23
C LYS A 235 -6.32 -1.79 -30.60
N GLU A 236 -6.92 -0.59 -30.63
CA GLU A 236 -8.31 -0.15 -30.86
C GLU A 236 -9.51 -1.07 -30.57
N ALA A 237 -10.45 -0.53 -29.78
CA ALA A 237 -11.88 -0.58 -30.11
C ALA A 237 -12.53 0.74 -29.67
N VAL A 238 -13.00 1.50 -30.66
CA VAL A 238 -13.78 2.74 -30.56
C VAL A 238 -15.22 2.42 -30.16
N ALA A 239 -15.82 3.19 -29.25
CA ALA A 239 -17.24 3.54 -29.30
C ALA A 239 -17.55 4.77 -28.44
N SER A 240 -18.05 5.78 -29.12
CA SER A 240 -18.49 7.12 -28.74
C SER A 240 -19.88 7.16 -28.05
N ASN A 241 -20.11 8.11 -27.12
CA ASN A 241 -21.03 9.26 -27.30
C ASN A 241 -21.31 10.04 -25.98
N GLU A 242 -21.33 11.36 -26.16
CA GLU A 242 -21.52 12.56 -25.31
C GLU A 242 -22.90 12.74 -24.58
N PRO A 243 -23.25 13.89 -23.93
CA PRO A 243 -22.52 14.84 -23.04
C PRO A 243 -23.38 15.37 -21.83
N ALA A 244 -22.88 16.43 -21.14
CA ALA A 244 -23.55 17.40 -20.24
C ALA A 244 -23.54 17.03 -18.73
N ALA A 245 -23.30 17.90 -17.73
CA ALA A 245 -23.18 19.35 -17.62
C ALA A 245 -22.44 19.71 -16.29
N ALA A 246 -21.80 20.89 -16.22
CA ALA A 246 -21.64 21.67 -14.98
C ALA A 246 -22.71 22.80 -14.98
N PRO A 247 -22.96 23.61 -13.92
CA PRO A 247 -22.19 23.83 -12.68
C PRO A 247 -23.04 23.98 -11.39
N SER A 248 -22.43 24.09 -10.20
CA SER A 248 -22.64 25.23 -9.28
C SER A 248 -21.86 25.11 -7.98
N SER A 249 -21.39 26.27 -7.54
CA SER A 249 -20.69 26.63 -6.31
C SER A 249 -21.49 26.47 -5.01
N SER A 250 -20.80 26.09 -3.93
CA SER A 250 -21.04 26.68 -2.60
C SER A 250 -19.83 26.50 -1.68
N ARG A 251 -19.13 27.60 -1.37
CA ARG A 251 -18.37 27.83 -0.12
C ARG A 251 -19.29 28.66 0.82
N PRO A 252 -18.98 28.90 2.11
CA PRO A 252 -18.07 28.23 3.05
C PRO A 252 -18.70 27.97 4.45
N VAL A 253 -18.05 27.19 5.31
CA VAL A 253 -18.22 27.33 6.77
C VAL A 253 -16.85 27.52 7.41
N ARG A 254 -16.70 28.63 8.13
CA ARG A 254 -15.54 29.00 8.96
C ARG A 254 -15.61 28.24 10.27
N THR A 255 -14.49 27.71 10.74
CA THR A 255 -14.22 27.49 12.17
C THR A 255 -12.79 27.93 12.48
N GLY A 256 -12.64 28.67 13.58
CA GLY A 256 -11.47 29.45 13.97
C GLY A 256 -10.23 28.65 14.42
N PRO A 257 -9.18 29.36 14.88
CA PRO A 257 -7.80 28.90 14.84
C PRO A 257 -7.39 28.12 16.10
N PRO A 258 -6.49 27.13 16.00
CA PRO A 258 -5.69 26.75 17.15
C PRO A 258 -4.50 27.72 17.28
N ARG A 259 -4.64 28.61 18.25
CA ARG A 259 -3.60 29.15 19.16
C ARG A 259 -2.14 28.85 18.78
N ARG A 260 -1.41 29.92 18.42
CA ARG A 260 0.05 30.01 18.30
C ARG A 260 0.76 29.38 19.50
N VAL A 261 1.72 28.49 19.20
CA VAL A 261 2.90 28.24 20.03
C VAL A 261 4.11 28.41 19.11
N LYS A 262 4.85 29.51 19.30
CA LYS A 262 6.17 29.71 18.71
C LYS A 262 7.17 28.82 19.46
N ALA A 263 7.91 28.00 18.72
CA ALA A 263 9.20 27.39 19.11
C ALA A 263 9.84 26.80 17.83
N ASP A 264 10.53 27.61 17.04
CA ASP A 264 12.00 27.77 17.05
C ASP A 264 12.75 26.55 16.47
N GLY A 265 13.44 26.78 15.35
CA GLY A 265 14.49 25.91 14.80
C GLY A 265 14.13 25.08 13.57
N VAL A 266 15.12 24.91 12.68
CA VAL A 266 15.06 23.97 11.55
C VAL A 266 15.09 22.55 12.11
N ARG A 267 14.19 21.69 11.62
CA ARG A 267 14.02 20.31 12.11
C ARG A 267 14.23 19.33 10.97
N ALA A 268 14.95 18.23 11.25
CA ALA A 268 15.06 17.09 10.36
C ALA A 268 14.64 15.83 11.12
N GLU A 269 13.76 15.04 10.51
CA GLU A 269 13.28 13.78 11.07
C GLU A 269 13.84 12.63 10.25
N ALA A 270 14.53 11.68 10.90
CA ALA A 270 15.06 10.54 10.18
C ALA A 270 14.86 9.23 10.95
N THR A 271 14.89 8.14 10.18
CA THR A 271 14.74 6.78 10.67
C THR A 271 16.00 5.96 10.38
N GLY A 272 16.41 5.12 11.32
CA GLY A 272 17.57 4.23 11.17
C GLY A 272 17.34 2.89 11.86
N GLU A 273 18.19 1.88 11.60
CA GLU A 273 18.10 0.59 12.29
C GLU A 273 18.52 0.71 13.77
N THR A 274 19.28 1.76 14.09
CA THR A 274 19.66 2.15 15.45
C THR A 274 19.45 3.65 15.66
N VAL A 275 19.36 4.08 16.92
CA VAL A 275 19.33 5.51 17.29
C VAL A 275 20.53 6.28 16.72
N GLY A 276 21.71 5.64 16.65
CA GLY A 276 22.91 6.24 16.08
C GLY A 276 22.78 6.52 14.58
N GLU A 277 22.26 5.55 13.81
CA GLU A 277 21.99 5.73 12.38
C GLU A 277 20.91 6.77 12.13
N ALA A 278 19.85 6.76 12.94
CA ALA A 278 18.77 7.75 12.85
C ALA A 278 19.28 9.17 13.14
N LYS A 279 20.14 9.36 14.16
CA LYS A 279 20.80 10.64 14.45
C LYS A 279 21.69 11.10 13.30
N TRP A 280 22.47 10.20 12.71
CA TRP A 280 23.38 10.54 11.61
C TRP A 280 22.65 10.83 10.30
N ALA A 281 21.53 10.15 10.04
CA ALA A 281 20.64 10.45 8.93
C ALA A 281 19.96 11.81 9.12
N ALA A 282 19.44 12.09 10.33
CA ALA A 282 18.82 13.37 10.65
C ALA A 282 19.83 14.53 10.56
N LEU A 283 21.08 14.33 11.00
CA LEU A 283 22.14 15.33 10.91
C LEU A 283 22.52 15.64 9.46
N ARG A 284 22.68 14.62 8.61
CA ARG A 284 22.99 14.84 7.18
C ARG A 284 21.87 15.57 6.46
N GLU A 285 20.62 15.25 6.79
CA GLU A 285 19.47 15.97 6.26
C GLU A 285 19.44 17.42 6.77
N LEU A 286 19.78 17.65 8.04
CA LEU A 286 19.92 19.00 8.61
C LEU A 286 21.07 19.80 7.97
N GLU A 287 22.21 19.17 7.65
CA GLU A 287 23.34 19.78 6.93
C GLU A 287 22.98 20.13 5.47
N GLN A 288 22.13 19.33 4.83
CA GLN A 288 21.60 19.66 3.50
C GLN A 288 20.64 20.86 3.56
N LEU A 289 19.89 20.98 4.66
CA LEU A 289 18.95 22.08 4.88
C LEU A 289 19.64 23.36 5.35
N VAL A 290 20.76 23.24 6.07
CA VAL A 290 21.56 24.36 6.59
C VAL A 290 23.05 24.10 6.30
N PRO A 291 23.55 24.50 5.12
CA PRO A 291 24.96 24.37 4.78
C PRO A 291 25.84 25.20 5.73
N GLY A 292 26.82 24.57 6.40
CA GLY A 292 27.69 25.24 7.39
C GLY A 292 27.23 25.12 8.85
N LEU A 293 26.24 24.27 9.12
CA LEU A 293 25.75 23.96 10.46
C LEU A 293 26.86 23.43 11.41
N ASP A 294 27.00 24.07 12.56
CA ASP A 294 27.84 23.56 13.65
C ASP A 294 27.20 22.33 14.29
N ARG A 295 27.86 21.17 14.16
CA ARG A 295 27.35 19.86 14.58
C ARG A 295 27.12 19.77 16.08
N GLU A 296 27.84 20.55 16.88
CA GLU A 296 27.72 20.57 18.35
C GLU A 296 26.48 21.34 18.82
N SER A 297 25.92 22.20 17.97
CA SER A 297 24.73 23.01 18.25
C SER A 297 23.39 22.26 18.04
N VAL A 298 23.44 21.05 17.50
CA VAL A 298 22.26 20.25 17.12
C VAL A 298 21.75 19.45 18.31
N ARG A 299 20.48 19.66 18.68
CA ARG A 299 19.80 18.89 19.73
C ARG A 299 19.00 17.74 19.12
N PHE A 300 19.19 16.53 19.63
CA PHE A 300 18.45 15.36 19.18
C PHE A 300 17.37 14.95 20.18
N GLN A 301 16.15 14.77 19.71
CA GLN A 301 15.06 14.16 20.44
C GLN A 301 14.81 12.75 19.88
N VAL A 302 14.99 11.73 20.72
CA VAL A 302 14.70 10.33 20.35
C VAL A 302 13.22 10.07 20.62
N LEU A 303 12.46 9.75 19.56
CA LEU A 303 11.04 9.40 19.66
C LEU A 303 10.83 7.91 19.86
N SER A 304 11.67 7.07 19.26
CA SER A 304 11.72 5.63 19.50
C SER A 304 13.15 5.11 19.38
N GLU A 305 13.53 4.19 20.25
CA GLU A 305 14.88 3.62 20.25
C GLU A 305 15.09 2.53 19.20
N GLY A 306 13.99 2.04 18.61
CA GLY A 306 13.98 0.91 17.69
C GLY A 306 14.18 -0.43 18.41
N GLU A 307 13.47 -1.45 17.97
CA GLU A 307 13.57 -2.80 18.55
C GLU A 307 14.06 -3.78 17.49
N ARG A 308 15.14 -4.51 17.80
CA ARG A 308 15.59 -5.64 16.98
C ARG A 308 14.76 -6.87 17.33
N GLY A 309 14.10 -7.43 16.34
CA GLY A 309 13.35 -8.68 16.49
C GLY A 309 14.27 -9.83 16.91
N LEU A 310 13.73 -10.73 17.73
CA LEU A 310 14.44 -11.92 18.18
C LEU A 310 14.85 -12.76 16.96
N LEU A 311 16.11 -13.19 16.90
CA LEU A 311 16.71 -14.00 15.82
C LEU A 311 16.90 -13.28 14.46
N GLY A 312 16.96 -11.94 14.43
CA GLY A 312 17.30 -11.19 13.21
C GLY A 312 16.17 -11.13 12.17
N VAL A 313 14.94 -11.45 12.57
CA VAL A 313 13.75 -11.34 11.71
C VAL A 313 12.89 -10.17 12.16
N GLY A 314 12.94 -9.09 11.38
CA GLY A 314 12.19 -7.87 11.61
C GLY A 314 12.87 -6.91 12.58
N TYR A 315 12.68 -5.61 12.34
CA TYR A 315 13.06 -4.57 13.28
C TYR A 315 12.02 -3.45 13.22
N VAL A 316 11.80 -2.81 14.36
CA VAL A 316 11.09 -1.53 14.43
C VAL A 316 12.17 -0.45 14.31
N PRO A 317 12.13 0.43 13.30
CA PRO A 317 13.16 1.45 13.13
C PRO A 317 13.16 2.44 14.30
N ALA A 318 14.35 2.96 14.62
CA ALA A 318 14.51 4.08 15.54
C ALA A 318 14.11 5.38 14.85
N HIS A 319 13.36 6.24 15.56
CA HIS A 319 12.92 7.53 15.06
C HIS A 319 13.56 8.66 15.88
N VAL A 320 14.22 9.60 15.19
CA VAL A 320 14.91 10.73 15.83
C VAL A 320 14.57 12.03 15.11
N ILE A 321 14.32 13.08 15.89
CA ILE A 321 14.21 14.46 15.41
C ILE A 321 15.48 15.22 15.80
N ALA A 322 16.14 15.83 14.83
CA ALA A 322 17.23 16.77 15.04
C ALA A 322 16.68 18.21 14.97
N HIS A 323 17.04 19.03 15.96
CA HIS A 323 16.72 20.45 16.03
C HIS A 323 18.02 21.24 15.89
N ALA A 324 18.14 22.02 14.82
CA ALA A 324 19.07 23.14 14.79
C ALA A 324 18.33 24.33 15.37
N ALA A 325 18.88 24.95 16.44
CA ALA A 325 18.44 26.29 16.79
C ALA A 325 18.56 27.13 15.53
N GLY A 326 17.45 27.71 15.07
CA GLY A 326 17.41 28.58 13.91
C GLY A 326 18.22 29.80 14.28
N GLY A 327 19.53 29.69 14.08
CA GLY A 327 20.43 30.81 14.14
C GLY A 327 19.90 31.78 13.12
N THR A 328 19.29 32.84 13.63
CA THR A 328 19.32 34.12 12.98
C THR A 328 20.80 34.48 12.90
N SER A 329 21.52 33.86 11.95
CA SER A 329 22.73 34.46 11.44
C SER A 329 22.20 35.58 10.57
N ALA A 330 21.99 36.73 11.19
CA ALA A 330 22.22 37.98 10.50
C ALA A 330 23.68 37.87 10.02
N THR A 331 23.87 37.35 8.81
CA THR A 331 25.11 37.54 8.10
C THR A 331 25.19 39.04 7.87
N THR A 332 26.12 39.69 8.55
CA THR A 332 26.50 41.09 8.38
C THR A 332 27.01 41.43 6.96
N ASP A 333 26.92 40.50 6.00
CA ASP A 333 27.32 40.61 4.59
C ASP A 333 26.18 40.18 3.61
N GLU A 334 24.90 40.29 3.99
CA GLU A 334 23.80 40.10 3.02
C GLU A 334 23.70 41.33 2.10
N SER A 335 23.94 41.15 0.79
CA SER A 335 23.77 42.19 -0.21
C SER A 335 22.36 42.77 -0.20
N GLU A 336 22.22 44.06 -0.51
CA GLU A 336 20.91 44.72 -0.62
C GLU A 336 19.99 43.99 -1.61
N ALA A 337 20.55 43.47 -2.70
CA ALA A 337 19.80 42.71 -3.70
C ALA A 337 19.29 41.36 -3.15
N ALA A 338 20.12 40.66 -2.37
CA ALA A 338 19.73 39.41 -1.72
C ALA A 338 18.63 39.63 -0.68
N SER A 339 18.77 40.66 0.15
CA SER A 339 17.78 41.04 1.16
C SER A 339 16.43 41.41 0.54
N SER A 340 16.46 42.24 -0.52
CA SER A 340 15.24 42.63 -1.24
C SER A 340 14.54 41.44 -1.90
N ALA A 341 15.30 40.55 -2.55
CA ALA A 341 14.76 39.34 -3.18
C ALA A 341 14.16 38.37 -2.14
N ARG A 342 14.85 38.17 -1.00
CA ARG A 342 14.37 37.35 0.12
C ARG A 342 13.06 37.90 0.66
N GLU A 343 12.99 39.20 0.92
CA GLU A 343 11.79 39.84 1.44
C GLU A 343 10.62 39.72 0.46
N PHE A 344 10.86 39.96 -0.83
CA PHE A 344 9.83 39.85 -1.86
C PHE A 344 9.24 38.43 -1.95
N VAL A 345 10.09 37.41 -2.00
CA VAL A 345 9.64 36.00 -2.07
C VAL A 345 8.97 35.57 -0.77
N THR A 346 9.45 36.04 0.38
CA THR A 346 8.80 35.79 1.69
C THR A 346 7.39 36.35 1.72
N ARG A 347 7.18 37.60 1.27
CA ARG A 347 5.85 38.22 1.20
C ARG A 347 4.90 37.43 0.28
N ILE A 348 5.39 36.90 -0.84
CA ILE A 348 4.57 36.06 -1.72
C ILE A 348 4.22 34.74 -1.03
N ALA A 349 5.19 34.08 -0.41
CA ALA A 349 4.97 32.81 0.31
C ALA A 349 3.92 32.97 1.41
N ASP A 350 4.02 34.04 2.21
CA ASP A 350 3.03 34.37 3.24
C ASP A 350 1.64 34.64 2.64
N ALA A 351 1.58 35.37 1.52
CA ALA A 351 0.31 35.71 0.86
C ALA A 351 -0.42 34.49 0.28
N ILE A 352 0.32 33.50 -0.21
CA ILE A 352 -0.26 32.22 -0.68
C ILE A 352 -0.49 31.21 0.45
N GLY A 353 -0.08 31.54 1.68
CA GLY A 353 -0.23 30.69 2.86
C GLY A 353 0.72 29.49 2.90
N ALA A 354 1.91 29.62 2.33
CA ALA A 354 2.93 28.57 2.36
C ALA A 354 3.85 28.73 3.59
N ASP A 355 3.88 27.74 4.47
CA ASP A 355 4.82 27.70 5.60
C ASP A 355 6.22 27.25 5.13
N VAL A 356 7.07 28.23 4.84
CA VAL A 356 8.42 28.04 4.30
C VAL A 356 9.40 29.06 4.87
N THR A 357 10.64 28.63 5.02
CA THR A 357 11.80 29.50 5.23
C THR A 357 12.40 29.89 3.89
N VAL A 358 12.83 31.15 3.79
CA VAL A 358 13.43 31.71 2.57
C VAL A 358 14.82 32.23 2.92
N ALA A 359 15.82 31.74 2.21
CA ALA A 359 17.20 32.23 2.28
C ALA A 359 17.60 32.79 0.91
N ALA A 360 18.43 33.83 0.89
CA ALA A 360 18.99 34.38 -0.34
C ALA A 360 20.50 34.49 -0.23
N VAL A 361 21.20 34.14 -1.31
CA VAL A 361 22.65 34.25 -1.39
C VAL A 361 23.00 34.85 -2.75
N GLU A 362 23.84 35.88 -2.75
CA GLU A 362 24.40 36.44 -3.97
C GLU A 362 25.77 35.81 -4.26
N ARG A 363 25.97 35.36 -5.50
CA ARG A 363 27.27 34.89 -6.01
C ARG A 363 27.40 35.30 -7.46
N GLU A 364 28.54 35.90 -7.81
CA GLU A 364 28.90 36.23 -9.21
C GLU A 364 27.81 37.03 -9.95
N GLY A 365 27.12 37.95 -9.26
CA GLY A 365 26.04 38.77 -9.83
C GLY A 365 24.67 38.08 -9.93
N VAL A 366 24.54 36.84 -9.46
CA VAL A 366 23.28 36.08 -9.43
C VAL A 366 22.80 35.94 -7.99
N VAL A 367 21.56 36.35 -7.74
CA VAL A 367 20.88 36.20 -6.45
C VAL A 367 20.05 34.92 -6.47
N THR A 368 20.48 33.91 -5.71
CA THR A 368 19.76 32.65 -5.58
C THR A 368 18.90 32.67 -4.32
N VAL A 369 17.58 32.64 -4.51
CA VAL A 369 16.59 32.53 -3.44
C VAL A 369 16.17 31.08 -3.27
N THR A 370 16.49 30.50 -2.12
CA THR A 370 16.17 29.11 -1.78
C THR A 370 15.02 29.06 -0.77
N CYS A 371 13.96 28.36 -1.13
CA CYS A 371 12.82 28.09 -0.25
C CYS A 371 12.90 26.66 0.32
N ALA A 372 12.69 26.50 1.62
CA ALA A 372 12.60 25.21 2.31
C ALA A 372 11.40 25.18 3.27
N GLY A 373 10.71 24.04 3.42
CA GLY A 373 9.55 23.97 4.32
C GLY A 373 8.57 22.86 3.96
N VAL A 374 7.45 22.82 4.68
CA VAL A 374 6.41 21.79 4.53
C VAL A 374 5.51 22.05 3.32
N ASP A 375 5.28 23.32 2.97
CA ASP A 375 4.33 23.72 1.92
C ASP A 375 4.98 24.11 0.58
N LEU A 376 6.16 23.57 0.28
CA LEU A 376 6.88 23.85 -0.98
C LEU A 376 6.05 23.57 -2.24
N GLY A 377 5.08 22.65 -2.16
CA GLY A 377 4.18 22.34 -3.27
C GLY A 377 3.39 23.56 -3.77
N LEU A 378 3.01 24.49 -2.87
CA LEU A 378 2.30 25.71 -3.23
C LEU A 378 3.19 26.68 -4.02
N LEU A 379 4.47 26.80 -3.63
CA LEU A 379 5.46 27.60 -4.33
C LEU A 379 5.86 27.00 -5.68
N ILE A 380 5.95 25.68 -5.78
CA ILE A 380 6.32 25.01 -7.03
C ILE A 380 5.17 25.13 -8.05
N GLY A 381 3.94 24.87 -7.62
CA GLY A 381 2.78 24.84 -8.50
C GLY A 381 2.79 23.65 -9.48
N LYS A 382 1.76 23.55 -10.31
CA LYS A 382 1.67 22.47 -11.31
C LYS A 382 2.78 22.67 -12.33
N HIS A 383 3.64 21.65 -12.51
CA HIS A 383 4.76 21.68 -13.46
C HIS A 383 5.78 22.82 -13.26
N GLY A 384 5.87 23.42 -12.07
CA GLY A 384 6.80 24.53 -11.81
C GLY A 384 6.28 25.91 -12.23
N GLN A 385 5.03 26.02 -12.69
CA GLN A 385 4.47 27.30 -13.18
C GLN A 385 4.49 28.41 -12.13
N THR A 386 4.24 28.08 -10.86
CA THR A 386 4.20 29.08 -9.79
C THR A 386 5.60 29.59 -9.48
N ILE A 387 6.59 28.70 -9.34
CA ILE A 387 7.96 29.12 -9.03
C ILE A 387 8.58 29.93 -10.19
N ASP A 388 8.20 29.62 -11.43
CA ASP A 388 8.57 30.41 -12.60
C ASP A 388 7.91 31.79 -12.60
N ALA A 389 6.63 31.89 -12.24
CA ALA A 389 5.94 33.17 -12.11
C ALA A 389 6.53 34.04 -10.98
N ILE A 390 6.87 33.43 -9.84
CA ILE A 390 7.52 34.12 -8.72
C ILE A 390 8.89 34.65 -9.15
N GLN A 391 9.70 33.83 -9.82
CA GLN A 391 11.00 34.25 -10.34
C GLN A 391 10.86 35.38 -11.36
N TYR A 392 9.88 35.30 -12.27
CA TYR A 392 9.63 36.34 -13.25
C TYR A 392 9.29 37.68 -12.57
N LEU A 393 8.41 37.64 -11.57
CA LEU A 393 8.03 38.83 -10.80
C LEU A 393 9.21 39.39 -10.01
N ALA A 394 10.01 38.53 -9.35
CA ALA A 394 11.18 38.96 -8.61
C ALA A 394 12.18 39.69 -9.52
N ASN A 395 12.46 39.13 -10.70
CA ASN A 395 13.31 39.77 -11.70
C ASN A 395 12.73 41.09 -12.23
N ALA A 396 11.42 41.16 -12.46
CA ALA A 396 10.77 42.39 -12.93
C ALA A 396 10.86 43.52 -11.90
N VAL A 397 10.67 43.19 -10.62
CA VAL A 397 10.82 44.15 -9.51
C VAL A 397 12.27 44.60 -9.37
N SER A 398 13.22 43.66 -9.42
CA SER A 398 14.66 43.95 -9.33
C SER A 398 15.14 44.89 -10.45
N ARG A 399 14.74 44.64 -11.70
CA ARG A 399 15.05 45.53 -12.83
C ARG A 399 14.49 46.93 -12.66
N THR A 400 13.30 47.06 -12.10
CA THR A 400 12.67 48.38 -11.87
C THR A 400 13.41 49.18 -10.81
N ALA A 401 14.07 48.50 -9.87
CA ALA A 401 14.90 49.11 -8.83
C ALA A 401 16.33 49.48 -9.31
N GLY A 402 16.65 49.27 -10.60
CA GLY A 402 17.97 49.59 -11.17
C GLY A 402 19.06 48.58 -10.84
N ALA A 403 18.70 47.40 -10.33
CA ALA A 403 19.64 46.31 -10.07
C ALA A 403 19.87 45.47 -11.33
N GLU A 404 21.12 45.13 -11.62
CA GLU A 404 21.51 44.26 -12.76
C GLU A 404 21.52 42.76 -12.41
N HIS A 405 21.14 42.40 -11.17
CA HIS A 405 21.25 41.03 -10.68
C HIS A 405 20.16 40.13 -11.25
N GLU A 406 20.55 38.95 -11.76
CA GLU A 406 19.59 37.91 -12.12
C GLU A 406 19.10 37.20 -10.84
N ILE A 407 17.79 37.18 -10.62
CA ILE A 407 17.20 36.46 -9.49
C ILE A 407 16.75 35.07 -9.95
N VAL A 408 17.25 34.04 -9.27
CA VAL A 408 16.82 32.66 -9.47
C VAL A 408 16.11 32.18 -8.22
N VAL A 409 14.89 31.63 -8.37
CA VAL A 409 14.12 31.09 -7.25
C VAL A 409 14.09 29.58 -7.36
N ASP A 410 14.54 28.89 -6.31
CA ASP A 410 14.52 27.43 -6.22
C ASP A 410 13.82 26.94 -4.94
N ALA A 411 13.19 25.77 -5.05
CA ALA A 411 12.47 25.11 -3.97
C ALA A 411 13.15 23.79 -3.64
N ALA A 412 14.07 23.83 -2.67
CA ALA A 412 14.84 22.68 -2.19
C ALA A 412 15.40 21.78 -3.32
N GLY A 413 15.97 22.34 -4.39
CA GLY A 413 16.55 21.58 -5.52
C GLY A 413 15.53 21.09 -6.56
N TYR A 414 14.31 21.62 -6.57
CA TYR A 414 13.24 21.20 -7.49
C TYR A 414 13.66 21.30 -8.96
N ARG A 415 14.28 22.42 -9.36
CA ARG A 415 14.63 22.67 -10.77
C ARG A 415 15.58 21.59 -11.31
N ALA A 416 16.66 21.31 -10.60
CA ALA A 416 17.64 20.30 -10.99
C ALA A 416 17.01 18.90 -11.07
N ARG A 417 16.21 18.50 -10.07
CA ARG A 417 15.50 17.20 -10.08
C ARG A 417 14.50 17.09 -11.22
N ARG A 418 13.76 18.17 -11.52
CA ARG A 418 12.76 18.19 -12.58
C ARG A 418 13.41 18.08 -13.96
N THR A 419 14.49 18.82 -14.20
CA THR A 419 15.29 18.73 -15.44
C THR A 419 15.80 17.32 -15.67
N ALA A 420 16.41 16.69 -14.65
CA ALA A 420 16.91 15.32 -14.74
C ALA A 420 15.79 14.32 -15.06
N SER A 421 14.62 14.48 -14.43
CA SER A 421 13.45 13.64 -14.67
C SER A 421 12.92 13.78 -16.11
N LEU A 422 12.78 15.01 -16.61
CA LEU A 422 12.31 15.28 -17.97
C LEU A 422 13.29 14.78 -19.03
N ALA A 423 14.60 14.98 -18.84
CA ALA A 423 15.61 14.45 -19.75
C ALA A 423 15.60 12.90 -19.80
N ALA A 424 15.32 12.24 -18.67
CA ALA A 424 15.16 10.79 -18.63
C ALA A 424 13.88 10.32 -19.35
N VAL A 425 12.77 11.07 -19.24
CA VAL A 425 11.53 10.82 -20.00
C VAL A 425 11.77 10.99 -21.50
N ALA A 426 12.45 12.07 -21.89
CA ALA A 426 12.79 12.37 -23.28
C ALA A 426 13.60 11.23 -23.92
N ARG A 427 14.71 10.80 -23.31
CA ARG A 427 15.55 9.71 -23.82
C ARG A 427 14.83 8.36 -23.92
N ARG A 428 13.92 8.06 -22.98
CA ARG A 428 13.08 6.84 -23.08
C ARG A 428 12.12 6.91 -24.25
N SER A 429 11.53 8.09 -24.48
CA SER A 429 10.56 8.32 -25.56
C SER A 429 11.25 8.31 -26.92
N ALA A 430 12.47 8.83 -27.02
CA ALA A 430 13.31 8.73 -28.21
C ALA A 430 13.58 7.29 -28.62
N ARG A 431 14.08 6.46 -27.68
CA ARG A 431 14.29 5.02 -27.94
C ARG A 431 13.01 4.30 -28.35
N GLN A 432 11.88 4.68 -27.74
CA GLN A 432 10.59 4.11 -28.10
C GLN A 432 10.23 4.50 -29.54
N ALA A 433 10.26 5.79 -29.88
CA ALA A 433 9.95 6.29 -31.23
C ALA A 433 10.85 5.65 -32.30
N ALA A 434 12.16 5.61 -32.06
CA ALA A 434 13.14 4.98 -32.96
C ALA A 434 12.86 3.47 -33.16
N SER A 435 12.56 2.74 -32.08
CA SER A 435 12.32 1.29 -32.16
C SER A 435 10.96 0.90 -32.74
N THR A 436 9.92 1.73 -32.55
CA THR A 436 8.58 1.44 -33.07
C THR A 436 8.31 2.07 -34.43
N GLY A 437 9.16 3.00 -34.88
CA GLY A 437 8.92 3.80 -36.08
C GLY A 437 7.65 4.67 -36.00
N SER A 438 7.13 4.92 -34.78
CA SER A 438 5.90 5.69 -34.56
C SER A 438 6.17 6.87 -33.63
N PRO A 439 5.55 8.04 -33.86
CA PRO A 439 5.67 9.20 -32.96
C PRO A 439 5.24 8.88 -31.52
N VAL A 440 5.90 9.51 -30.55
CA VAL A 440 5.58 9.42 -29.11
C VAL A 440 5.23 10.79 -28.56
N GLU A 441 3.99 10.95 -28.13
CA GLU A 441 3.49 12.16 -27.47
C GLU A 441 3.83 12.15 -25.98
N LEU A 442 4.35 13.27 -25.47
CA LEU A 442 4.59 13.48 -24.04
C LEU A 442 3.40 14.20 -23.37
N ASP A 443 3.36 14.15 -22.04
CA ASP A 443 2.37 14.92 -21.26
C ASP A 443 2.50 16.43 -21.52
N PRO A 444 1.39 17.19 -21.46
CA PRO A 444 1.43 18.65 -21.52
C PRO A 444 2.40 19.25 -20.50
N MET A 445 3.20 20.22 -20.94
CA MET A 445 4.29 20.77 -20.15
C MET A 445 4.58 22.23 -20.53
N THR A 446 5.20 23.00 -19.62
CA THR A 446 5.43 24.44 -19.84
C THR A 446 6.44 24.69 -20.96
N ALA A 447 6.50 25.91 -21.50
CA ALA A 447 7.51 26.27 -22.51
C ALA A 447 8.96 25.98 -22.06
N VAL A 448 9.25 26.19 -20.77
CA VAL A 448 10.57 25.89 -20.17
C VAL A 448 10.83 24.39 -20.16
N GLU A 449 9.85 23.58 -19.75
CA GLU A 449 9.97 22.13 -19.76
C GLU A 449 10.12 21.56 -21.17
N ARG A 450 9.38 22.09 -22.15
CA ARG A 450 9.51 21.69 -23.56
C ARG A 450 10.91 21.98 -24.09
N LYS A 451 11.49 23.14 -23.75
CA LYS A 451 12.88 23.47 -24.10
C LYS A 451 13.86 22.44 -23.53
N ILE A 452 13.67 21.98 -22.28
CA ILE A 452 14.50 20.93 -21.67
C ILE A 452 14.43 19.63 -22.48
N VAL A 453 13.23 19.23 -22.93
CA VAL A 453 13.05 18.02 -23.75
C VAL A 453 13.71 18.17 -25.11
N HIS A 454 13.49 19.30 -25.80
CA HIS A 454 14.10 19.60 -27.10
C HIS A 454 15.63 19.60 -27.02
N GLU A 455 16.20 20.26 -26.00
CA GLU A 455 17.65 20.30 -25.80
C GLU A 455 18.22 18.91 -25.48
N ALA A 456 17.50 18.10 -24.67
CA ALA A 456 17.96 16.77 -24.30
C ALA A 456 18.03 15.77 -25.48
N LEU A 457 17.33 16.04 -26.58
CA LEU A 457 17.26 15.21 -27.79
C LEU A 457 17.81 15.89 -29.04
N LYS A 458 18.41 17.08 -28.90
CA LYS A 458 18.87 17.90 -30.02
C LYS A 458 19.91 17.21 -30.90
N ASP A 459 20.81 16.45 -30.28
CA ASP A 459 21.92 15.76 -30.94
C ASP A 459 21.64 14.26 -31.18
N ASP A 460 20.39 13.81 -30.98
CA ASP A 460 20.00 12.41 -31.21
C ASP A 460 19.70 12.19 -32.71
N PRO A 461 20.48 11.37 -33.44
CA PRO A 461 20.32 11.20 -34.88
C PRO A 461 19.08 10.36 -35.26
N GLU A 462 18.48 9.63 -34.32
CA GLU A 462 17.38 8.70 -34.59
C GLU A 462 15.99 9.35 -34.45
N VAL A 463 15.90 10.55 -33.88
CA VAL A 463 14.63 11.23 -33.62
C VAL A 463 14.68 12.74 -33.83
N GLU A 464 13.54 13.31 -34.19
CA GLU A 464 13.25 14.75 -34.19
C GLU A 464 12.21 15.07 -33.11
N THR A 465 12.15 16.33 -32.69
CA THR A 465 11.19 16.78 -31.67
C THR A 465 10.40 17.98 -32.16
N GLN A 466 9.07 17.93 -32.04
CA GLN A 466 8.17 19.02 -32.39
C GLN A 466 7.20 19.33 -31.26
N SER A 467 6.78 20.60 -31.14
CA SER A 467 5.85 21.05 -30.10
C SER A 467 4.45 21.26 -30.66
N GLU A 468 3.47 20.46 -30.22
CA GLU A 468 2.08 20.48 -30.70
C GLU A 468 1.08 20.91 -29.62
N GLY A 469 -0.12 21.33 -30.04
CA GLY A 469 -1.19 21.81 -29.17
C GLY A 469 -1.14 23.32 -28.85
N LYS A 470 -2.05 23.75 -27.97
CA LYS A 470 -2.16 25.15 -27.48
C LYS A 470 -2.00 25.19 -25.98
N GLU A 471 -1.36 26.24 -25.46
CA GLU A 471 -1.20 26.46 -24.02
C GLU A 471 -2.57 26.50 -23.32
N PRO A 472 -2.77 25.85 -22.16
CA PRO A 472 -1.80 25.13 -21.31
C PRO A 472 -1.59 23.65 -21.66
N ASN A 473 -2.25 23.15 -22.70
CA ASN A 473 -2.20 21.74 -23.12
C ASN A 473 -1.18 21.51 -24.25
N ARG A 474 -0.11 22.31 -24.30
CA ARG A 474 0.93 22.19 -25.32
C ARG A 474 1.98 21.15 -24.88
N TYR A 475 2.38 20.26 -25.77
CA TYR A 475 3.25 19.12 -25.47
C TYR A 475 4.33 18.93 -26.55
N VAL A 476 5.29 18.04 -26.29
CA VAL A 476 6.33 17.64 -27.26
C VAL A 476 5.98 16.27 -27.84
N VAL A 477 6.10 16.15 -29.14
CA VAL A 477 6.05 14.90 -29.90
C VAL A 477 7.46 14.56 -30.34
N VAL A 478 7.90 13.34 -29.99
CA VAL A 478 9.16 12.78 -30.43
C VAL A 478 8.88 11.91 -31.65
N VAL A 479 9.39 12.32 -32.82
CA VAL A 479 9.15 11.69 -34.12
C VAL A 479 10.41 10.92 -34.51
N PRO A 480 10.33 9.67 -35.00
CA PRO A 480 11.51 8.99 -35.53
C PRO A 480 12.02 9.69 -36.79
N SER A 481 13.32 9.96 -36.83
CA SER A 481 13.99 10.43 -38.04
C SER A 481 14.02 9.28 -39.03
N HIS A 482 13.39 9.43 -40.19
CA HIS A 482 13.37 8.38 -41.21
C HIS A 482 14.78 7.89 -41.52
N VAL A 483 15.06 6.61 -41.25
CA VAL A 483 16.09 5.88 -41.99
C VAL A 483 15.54 5.72 -43.41
N ALA A 484 16.28 6.27 -44.38
CA ALA A 484 16.03 6.10 -45.80
C ALA A 484 15.77 4.61 -46.14
N VAL A 485 14.79 4.39 -47.01
CA VAL A 485 14.43 3.10 -47.62
C VAL A 485 15.65 2.38 -48.19
#